data_AF-A0A9Q4KUR9-F1
#
_entry.id   AF-A0A9Q4KUR9-F1
#
_cell.length_a   1.000
_cell.length_b   1.000
_cell.length_c   1.000
_cell.angle_alpha   90.00
_cell.angle_beta   90.00
_cell.angle_gamma   90.00
#
_symmetry.space_group_name_H-M   'P 1'
#
loop_
_entity.id
_entity.type
_entity.pdbx_description
1 polymer ?
#
loop_
_entity_poly.entity_id
_entity_poly.type
_entity_poly.pdbx_seq_one_letter_code
_entity_poly.pdbx_strand_id
1 'polypeptide(L)'
;MTKKNHRFIDSVGGMVQCLPGKKEEVVRCRFCIHSSQFREGGRWVPSPGRAFCLASRTTVDVDLKRVSAVCCNDMNGEGFSSIFSIIS
;
A
#
# COMPACT_ATOMS: atom_id res chain seq x y z
N MET A 1 9.25 15.53 -14.51
CA MET A 1 8.75 14.21 -14.08
C MET A 1 9.63 13.69 -12.95
N THR A 2 9.27 13.96 -11.69
CA THR A 2 10.04 13.54 -10.52
C THR A 2 9.95 12.02 -10.39
N LYS A 3 11.10 11.32 -10.45
CA LYS A 3 11.19 9.89 -10.14
C LYS A 3 10.63 9.71 -8.72
N LYS A 4 9.39 9.22 -8.61
CA LYS A 4 8.83 8.85 -7.31
C LYS A 4 9.57 7.61 -6.87
N ASN A 5 10.43 7.74 -5.87
CA ASN A 5 11.06 6.59 -5.24
C ASN A 5 9.95 5.78 -4.55
N HIS A 6 9.81 4.53 -4.95
CA HIS A 6 8.86 3.59 -4.39
C HIS A 6 9.65 2.47 -3.71
N ARG A 7 9.14 1.98 -2.57
CA ARG A 7 9.62 0.76 -1.92
C ARG A 7 8.70 -0.40 -2.30
N PHE A 8 9.29 -1.50 -2.72
CA PHE A 8 8.56 -2.75 -2.91
C PHE A 8 8.77 -3.61 -1.66
N ILE A 9 7.69 -3.96 -0.98
CA ILE A 9 7.71 -4.74 0.25
C ILE A 9 6.99 -6.06 -0.03
N ASP A 10 7.71 -7.17 0.09
CA ASP A 10 7.11 -8.49 -0.10
C ASP A 10 6.10 -8.80 1.00
N SER A 11 5.02 -9.50 0.62
CA SER A 11 4.05 -10.05 1.54
C SER A 11 4.34 -11.52 1.75
N VAL A 12 4.57 -11.91 3.00
CA VAL A 12 4.83 -13.29 3.40
C VAL A 12 3.77 -13.68 4.44
N GLY A 13 2.94 -14.66 4.11
CA GLY A 13 1.86 -15.11 5.00
C GLY A 13 0.84 -14.01 5.34
N GLY A 14 0.57 -13.08 4.41
CA GLY A 14 -0.35 -11.95 4.63
C GLY A 14 0.23 -10.82 5.49
N MET A 15 1.53 -10.86 5.80
CA MET A 15 2.23 -9.82 6.55
C MET A 15 3.23 -9.09 5.67
N VAL A 16 3.48 -7.81 5.96
CA VAL A 16 4.53 -7.00 5.32
C VAL A 16 5.44 -6.39 6.39
N GLN A 17 6.74 -6.30 6.10
CA GLN A 17 7.69 -5.60 6.96
C GLN A 17 7.61 -4.09 6.67
N CYS A 18 6.68 -3.39 7.32
CA CYS A 18 6.41 -1.97 7.06
C CYS A 18 7.61 -1.08 7.46
N LEU A 19 8.08 -1.24 8.71
CA LEU A 19 9.28 -0.58 9.23
C LEU A 19 10.28 -1.63 9.75
N PRO A 20 11.57 -1.29 9.95
CA PRO A 20 12.50 -2.18 10.63
C PRO A 20 11.94 -2.66 11.98
N GLY A 21 11.81 -3.97 12.16
CA GLY A 21 11.27 -4.57 13.39
C GLY A 21 9.74 -4.48 13.56
N LYS A 22 9.00 -3.78 12.69
CA LYS A 22 7.54 -3.68 12.74
C LYS A 22 6.86 -4.28 11.51
N LYS A 23 6.14 -5.38 11.73
CA LYS A 23 5.28 -6.02 10.72
C LYS A 23 3.86 -5.48 10.83
N GLU A 24 3.20 -5.38 9.69
CA GLU A 24 1.78 -5.01 9.58
C GLU A 24 1.08 -6.04 8.71
N GLU A 25 -0.20 -6.30 8.97
CA GLU A 25 -1.00 -7.13 8.08
C GLU A 25 -1.21 -6.42 6.75
N VAL A 26 -1.11 -7.15 5.64
CA VAL A 26 -1.26 -6.61 4.29
C VAL A 26 -2.62 -5.95 4.06
N VAL A 27 -3.66 -6.39 4.79
CA VAL A 27 -5.00 -5.78 4.78
C VAL A 27 -4.95 -4.31 5.21
N ARG A 28 -4.08 -3.96 6.17
CA ARG A 28 -3.94 -2.58 6.66
C ARG A 28 -3.43 -1.67 5.56
N CYS A 29 -2.56 -2.16 4.67
CA CYS A 29 -2.07 -1.37 3.56
C CYS A 29 -3.18 -0.82 2.65
N ARG A 30 -4.36 -1.47 2.58
CA ARG A 30 -5.51 -0.95 1.79
C ARG A 30 -6.01 0.40 2.30
N PHE A 31 -5.75 0.71 3.56
CA PHE A 31 -6.17 1.95 4.20
C PHE A 31 -4.99 2.89 4.44
N CYS A 32 -3.79 2.53 4.01
CA CYS A 32 -2.59 3.34 4.22
C CYS A 32 -2.45 4.40 3.12
N ILE A 33 -2.22 5.66 3.48
CA ILE A 33 -1.96 6.74 2.51
C ILE A 33 -0.72 6.48 1.65
N HIS A 34 0.27 5.78 2.19
CA HIS A 34 1.51 5.49 1.48
C HIS A 34 1.38 4.29 0.51
N SER A 35 0.34 3.46 0.64
CA SER A 35 0.16 2.31 -0.26
C SER A 35 -0.28 2.78 -1.65
N SER A 36 0.54 2.54 -2.66
CA SER A 36 0.25 2.96 -4.03
C SER A 36 -0.35 1.85 -4.88
N GLN A 37 0.21 0.64 -4.82
CA GLN A 37 -0.22 -0.52 -5.61
C GLN A 37 0.00 -1.83 -4.84
N PHE A 38 -0.72 -2.87 -5.22
CA PHE A 38 -0.56 -4.25 -4.75
C PHE A 38 -0.15 -5.14 -5.91
N ARG A 39 0.75 -6.10 -5.66
CA ARG A 39 1.07 -7.13 -6.63
C ARG A 39 0.18 -8.34 -6.38
N GLU A 40 -0.84 -8.51 -7.20
CA GLU A 40 -1.80 -9.62 -7.14
C GLU A 40 -1.59 -10.52 -8.36
N GLY A 41 -1.36 -11.82 -8.14
CA GLY A 41 -1.21 -12.78 -9.25
C GLY A 41 -0.14 -12.39 -10.27
N GLY A 42 0.93 -11.73 -9.81
CA GLY A 42 2.03 -11.23 -10.65
C GLY A 42 1.82 -9.86 -11.28
N ARG A 43 0.61 -9.26 -11.19
CA ARG A 43 0.27 -7.96 -11.79
C ARG A 43 0.15 -6.87 -10.72
N TRP A 44 0.53 -5.64 -11.07
CA TRP A 44 0.36 -4.49 -10.20
C TRP A 44 -1.03 -3.87 -10.37
N VAL A 45 -1.78 -3.82 -9.27
CA VAL A 45 -3.14 -3.31 -9.18
C VAL A 45 -3.13 -2.06 -8.30
N PRO A 46 -3.83 -0.97 -8.67
CA PRO A 46 -3.91 0.24 -7.84
C PRO A 46 -4.42 -0.05 -6.42
N SER A 47 -3.89 0.69 -5.43
CA SER A 47 -4.33 0.55 -4.04
C SER A 47 -5.77 1.07 -3.84
N PRO A 48 -6.64 0.31 -3.13
CA PRO A 48 -7.95 0.80 -2.70
C PRO A 48 -7.88 2.05 -1.83
N GLY A 49 -6.75 2.29 -1.17
CA GLY A 49 -6.50 3.51 -0.38
C GLY A 49 -6.56 4.78 -1.22
N ARG A 50 -6.53 4.67 -2.55
CA ARG A 50 -6.69 5.81 -3.47
C ARG A 50 -8.15 6.14 -3.78
N ALA A 51 -9.13 5.46 -3.21
CA ALA A 51 -10.55 5.71 -3.48
C ALA A 51 -10.99 7.17 -3.26
N PHE A 52 -10.29 7.90 -2.38
CA PHE A 52 -10.53 9.32 -2.07
C PHE A 52 -9.47 10.28 -2.63
N CYS A 53 -8.46 9.77 -3.36
CA CYS A 53 -7.41 10.60 -3.93
C CYS A 53 -7.91 11.33 -5.18
N LEU A 54 -7.93 12.66 -5.17
CA LEU A 54 -8.38 13.46 -6.32
C LEU A 54 -7.50 13.30 -7.58
N ALA A 55 -6.21 13.01 -7.42
CA ALA A 55 -5.25 12.92 -8.52
C ALA A 55 -5.11 11.50 -9.13
N SER A 56 -5.55 10.46 -8.41
CA SER A 56 -5.30 9.06 -8.83
C SER A 56 -6.39 8.13 -8.33
N ARG A 57 -7.64 8.61 -8.32
CA ARG A 57 -8.80 7.90 -7.81
C ARG A 57 -8.94 6.54 -8.49
N THR A 58 -9.23 5.51 -7.71
CA THR A 58 -9.54 4.18 -8.23
C THR A 58 -10.61 3.51 -7.37
N THR A 59 -11.45 2.70 -8.00
CA THR A 59 -12.45 1.84 -7.35
C THR A 59 -12.12 0.36 -7.52
N VAL A 60 -10.91 0.06 -8.00
CA VAL A 60 -10.44 -1.30 -8.16
C VAL A 60 -10.17 -1.91 -6.79
N ASP A 61 -10.72 -3.10 -6.58
CA ASP A 61 -10.44 -3.88 -5.38
C ASP A 61 -9.27 -4.85 -5.62
N VAL A 62 -8.69 -5.35 -4.52
CA VAL A 62 -7.52 -6.23 -4.54
C VAL A 62 -7.86 -7.51 -3.79
N ASP A 63 -7.61 -8.66 -4.42
CA ASP A 63 -7.69 -9.94 -3.70
C ASP A 63 -6.46 -10.10 -2.80
N LEU A 64 -6.63 -9.72 -1.53
CA LEU A 64 -5.58 -9.77 -0.51
C LEU A 64 -5.00 -11.17 -0.28
N LYS A 65 -5.74 -12.25 -0.59
CA LYS A 65 -5.23 -13.61 -0.43
C LYS A 65 -4.17 -13.96 -1.48
N ARG A 66 -4.13 -13.21 -2.57
CA ARG A 66 -3.24 -13.43 -3.72
C ARG A 66 -2.16 -12.35 -3.83
N VAL A 67 -2.07 -11.46 -2.84
CA VAL A 67 -1.06 -10.40 -2.79
C VAL A 67 0.29 -11.00 -2.44
N SER A 68 1.28 -10.75 -3.29
CA SER A 68 2.67 -11.14 -3.06
C SER A 68 3.57 -9.98 -2.66
N ALA A 69 3.18 -8.73 -2.94
CA ALA A 69 3.95 -7.54 -2.59
C ALA A 69 3.09 -6.27 -2.55
N VAL A 70 3.58 -5.25 -1.87
CA VAL A 70 2.99 -3.91 -1.81
C VAL A 70 4.00 -2.88 -2.30
N CYS A 71 3.56 -1.98 -3.17
CA CYS A 71 4.30 -0.80 -3.57
C CYS A 71 3.95 0.34 -2.59
N CYS A 72 4.96 0.82 -1.86
CA CYS A 72 4.84 1.80 -0.80
C CYS A 72 5.59 3.08 -1.16
N ASN A 73 4.97 4.22 -0.91
CA ASN A 73 5.55 5.54 -1.15
C ASN A 73 6.13 6.18 0.13
N ASP A 74 6.12 5.46 1.26
CA ASP A 74 6.76 5.92 2.49
C ASP A 74 8.28 5.75 2.38
N MET A 75 8.95 6.87 2.11
CA MET A 75 10.41 6.93 1.99
C MET A 75 11.10 7.35 3.29
N ASN A 76 10.36 7.96 4.22
CA ASN A 76 10.90 8.53 5.45
C ASN A 76 10.81 7.56 6.63
N GLY A 77 10.10 6.43 6.46
CA GLY A 77 9.88 5.49 7.54
C GLY A 77 8.83 5.98 8.54
N GLU A 78 7.84 6.74 8.05
CA GLU A 78 6.68 7.16 8.85
C GLU A 78 5.84 5.95 9.29
N GLY A 79 5.80 4.90 8.45
CA GLY A 79 5.09 3.66 8.70
C GLY A 79 3.62 3.71 8.28
N PHE A 80 2.79 2.91 8.93
CA PHE A 80 1.37 2.85 8.62
C PHE A 80 0.65 4.13 9.05
N SER A 81 0.07 4.83 8.07
CA SER A 81 -0.75 6.03 8.27
C SER A 81 -2.10 5.86 7.60
N SER A 82 -3.17 5.81 8.40
CA SER A 82 -4.53 5.57 7.91
C SER A 82 -5.06 6.78 7.13
N ILE A 83 -5.67 6.54 5.97
CA ILE A 83 -6.33 7.60 5.20
C ILE A 83 -7.49 8.24 5.98
N PHE A 84 -8.13 7.48 6.87
CA PHE A 84 -9.21 8.00 7.73
C PHE A 84 -8.73 9.12 8.66
N SER A 85 -7.46 9.13 9.04
CA SER A 85 -6.89 10.21 9.86
C SER A 85 -6.75 11.54 9.12
N ILE A 86 -6.91 11.55 7.79
CA ILE A 86 -6.68 12.72 6.93
C ILE A 86 -8.00 13.30 6.41
N ILE A 87 -9.02 12.46 6.26
CA ILE A 87 -10.35 12.87 5.78
C ILE A 87 -11.34 13.19 6.91
N SER A 88 -10.90 13.14 8.16
CA SER A 88 -11.70 13.46 9.36
C SER A 88 -11.74 14.95 9.66
#